data_AF-A0A1W2EY62-F1
#
_entry.id   AF-A0A1W2EY62-F1
#
_cell.length_a   1.000
_cell.length_b   1.000
_cell.length_c   1.000
_cell.angle_alpha   90.00
_cell.angle_beta   90.00
_cell.angle_gamma   90.00
#
_symmetry.space_group_name_H-M   'P 1'
#
loop_
_entity.id
_entity.type
_entity.pdbx_description
1 polymer ?
#
loop_
_entity_poly.entity_id
_entity_poly.type
_entity_poly.pdbx_seq_one_letter_code
_entity_poly.pdbx_strand_id
1 'polypeptide(L)'
;MALIGFKNTHNQDVFINPAQVLYIVAFEEAVSIIALAITSAGGKPHCVYVRGHLEFVRQRLESGQPYPNRARTLGDEHLTALAAPQPAEAVA
;
A
#
# COMPACT_ATOMS: atom_id res chain seq x y z
N MET A 1 5.51 12.53 -2.26
CA MET A 1 5.12 11.58 -1.20
C MET A 1 3.96 10.74 -1.71
N ALA A 2 4.06 9.41 -1.62
CA ALA A 2 3.04 8.51 -2.13
C ALA A 2 2.02 8.18 -1.03
N LEU A 3 0.74 8.25 -1.35
CA LEU A 3 -0.33 7.74 -0.49
C LEU A 3 -0.38 6.22 -0.60
N ILE A 4 -0.51 5.52 0.52
CA ILE A 4 -0.61 4.07 0.57
C ILE A 4 -2.08 3.70 0.58
N GLY A 5 -2.53 2.99 -0.45
CA GLY A 5 -3.93 2.56 -0.50
C GLY A 5 -4.14 1.27 0.28
N PHE A 6 -5.32 1.19 0.89
CA PHE A 6 -5.87 0.05 1.60
C PHE A 6 -7.33 -0.15 1.18
N LYS A 7 -7.89 -1.31 1.53
CA LYS A 7 -9.33 -1.55 1.47
C LYS A 7 -9.92 -1.43 2.86
N ASN A 8 -10.99 -0.66 3.03
CA ASN A 8 -11.72 -0.63 4.29
C ASN A 8 -12.65 -1.86 4.44
N THR A 9 -13.32 -1.96 5.59
CA THR A 9 -14.29 -3.03 5.89
C THR A 9 -15.50 -3.02 4.93
N HIS A 10 -15.78 -1.90 4.28
CA HIS A 10 -16.81 -1.73 3.24
C HIS A 10 -16.28 -1.96 1.82
N ASN A 11 -15.06 -2.49 1.68
CA ASN A 11 -14.40 -2.77 0.40
C ASN A 11 -14.13 -1.53 -0.48
N GLN A 12 -14.15 -0.34 0.11
CA GLN A 12 -13.80 0.92 -0.52
C GLN A 12 -12.30 1.16 -0.44
N ASP A 13 -11.74 1.81 -1.45
CA ASP A 13 -10.34 2.24 -1.46
C ASP A 13 -10.16 3.43 -0.52
N VAL A 14 -9.21 3.32 0.40
CA VAL A 14 -8.81 4.39 1.31
C VAL A 14 -7.32 4.65 1.15
N PHE A 15 -6.95 5.91 1.04
CA PHE A 15 -5.57 6.33 0.81
C PHE A 15 -5.02 6.98 2.07
N ILE A 16 -3.95 6.41 2.61
CA ILE A 16 -3.35 6.82 3.89
C ILE A 16 -2.00 7.48 3.63
N ASN A 17 -1.78 8.65 4.23
CA ASN A 17 -0.47 9.27 4.27
C ASN A 17 0.33 8.68 5.45
N PRO A 18 1.44 7.96 5.21
CA PRO A 18 2.23 7.36 6.28
C PRO A 18 2.80 8.42 7.26
N ALA A 19 3.05 9.65 6.79
CA ALA A 19 3.51 10.75 7.65
C ALA A 19 2.45 11.24 8.65
N GLN A 20 1.18 10.86 8.49
CA GLN A 20 0.09 11.21 9.38
C GLN A 20 -0.35 10.03 10.26
N VAL A 21 0.33 8.89 10.24
CA VAL A 21 -0.03 7.75 11.09
C VAL A 21 0.52 7.97 12.50
N LEU A 22 -0.34 7.89 13.52
CA LEU A 22 0.06 7.92 14.93
C LEU A 22 0.38 6.52 15.45
N TYR A 23 -0.55 5.58 15.25
CA TYR A 23 -0.41 4.19 15.67
C TYR A 23 -1.35 3.29 14.86
N ILE A 24 -1.05 2.00 14.88
CA ILE A 24 -1.86 0.95 14.26
C ILE A 24 -2.17 -0.07 15.35
N VAL A 25 -3.40 -0.55 15.40
CA VAL A 25 -3.83 -1.55 16.38
C VAL A 25 -4.64 -2.65 15.71
N ALA A 26 -4.48 -3.89 16.18
CA ALA A 26 -5.30 -5.01 15.76
C ALA A 26 -6.72 -4.85 16.32
N PHE A 27 -7.73 -5.10 15.48
CA PHE A 27 -9.14 -5.11 15.90
C PHE A 27 -9.73 -6.52 15.81
N GLU A 28 -9.61 -7.16 14.65
CA GLU A 28 -9.99 -8.56 14.42
C GLU A 28 -8.90 -9.24 13.58
N GLU A 29 -8.95 -10.57 13.42
CA GLU A 29 -7.94 -11.36 12.69
C GLU A 29 -7.62 -10.78 11.29
N ALA A 30 -8.64 -10.25 10.60
CA ALA A 30 -8.54 -9.67 9.27
C ALA A 30 -8.79 -8.15 9.21
N VAL A 31 -8.84 -7.44 10.35
CA VAL A 31 -9.13 -6.01 10.42
C VAL A 31 -8.18 -5.29 11.38
N SER A 32 -7.58 -4.21 10.91
CA SER A 32 -6.74 -3.32 11.71
C SER A 32 -7.29 -1.89 11.71
N ILE A 33 -6.98 -1.14 12.75
CA ILE A 33 -7.33 0.28 12.87
C ILE A 33 -6.05 1.10 12.72
N ILE A 34 -6.08 2.06 11.79
CA ILE A 34 -5.02 3.07 11.62
C ILE A 34 -5.53 4.38 12.24
N ALA A 35 -4.86 4.86 13.28
CA ALA A 35 -5.14 6.17 13.87
C ALA A 35 -4.27 7.24 13.21
N LEU A 36 -4.89 8.32 12.73
CA LEU A 36 -4.23 9.41 12.05
C LEU A 36 -4.09 10.64 12.96
N ALA A 37 -3.00 11.37 12.78
CA ALA A 37 -2.67 12.66 13.39
C ALA A 37 -3.52 13.80 12.80
N ILE A 38 -4.81 13.53 12.60
CA ILE A 38 -5.81 14.47 12.13
C ILE A 38 -6.84 14.57 13.24
N THR A 39 -7.06 15.79 13.73
CA THR A 39 -8.06 16.05 14.75
C THR A 39 -9.44 15.86 14.16
N SER A 40 -10.16 14.83 14.61
CA SER A 40 -11.58 14.64 14.28
C SER A 40 -12.45 15.42 15.28
N ALA A 41 -13.76 15.46 15.02
CA ALA A 41 -14.74 16.06 15.92
C ALA A 41 -14.59 15.47 17.34
N GLY A 42 -14.40 16.33 18.33
CA GLY A 42 -14.22 15.94 19.74
C GLY A 42 -12.77 15.65 20.17
N GLY A 43 -11.76 16.08 19.40
CA GLY A 43 -10.36 16.04 19.83
C GLY A 43 -9.71 14.65 19.78
N LYS A 44 -10.40 13.66 19.21
CA LYS A 44 -9.89 12.30 19.01
C LYS A 44 -9.16 12.19 17.67
N PRO A 45 -8.12 11.35 17.59
CA PRO A 45 -7.48 11.06 16.31
C PRO A 45 -8.49 10.42 15.35
N HIS A 46 -8.37 10.73 14.06
CA HIS A 46 -9.21 10.13 13.04
C HIS A 46 -8.80 8.67 12.80
N CYS A 47 -9.70 7.72 13.05
CA CYS A 47 -9.42 6.29 12.93
C CYS A 47 -10.02 5.72 11.64
N VAL A 48 -9.23 4.94 10.90
CA VAL A 48 -9.65 4.24 9.69
C VAL A 48 -9.54 2.73 9.90
N TYR A 49 -10.62 2.01 9.61
CA TYR A 49 -10.65 0.55 9.64
C TYR A 49 -10.22 0.00 8.29
N VAL A 50 -9.16 -0.80 8.28
CA VAL A 50 -8.59 -1.40 7.06
C VAL A 50 -8.58 -2.92 7.16
N ARG A 51 -8.71 -3.57 6.01
CA ARG A 51 -8.58 -5.02 5.87
C ARG A 51 -7.11 -5.42 5.91
N GLY A 52 -6.85 -6.51 6.60
CA GLY A 52 -5.50 -7.05 6.83
C GLY A 52 -5.16 -7.07 8.32
N HIS A 53 -4.37 -8.06 8.70
CA HIS A 53 -3.80 -8.15 10.04
C HIS A 53 -2.74 -7.05 10.26
N LEU A 54 -2.43 -6.80 11.53
CA LEU A 54 -1.58 -5.69 11.96
C LEU A 54 -0.23 -5.63 11.23
N GLU A 55 0.49 -6.77 11.18
CA GLU A 55 1.83 -6.84 10.58
C GLU A 55 1.81 -6.52 9.08
N PHE A 56 0.82 -7.02 8.34
CA PHE A 56 0.65 -6.68 6.92
C PHE A 56 0.43 -5.17 6.73
N VAL A 57 -0.44 -4.56 7.53
CA VAL A 57 -0.72 -3.13 7.44
C VAL A 57 0.51 -2.30 7.77
N ARG A 58 1.24 -2.69 8.81
CA ARG A 58 2.50 -2.04 9.23
C ARG A 58 3.57 -2.13 8.16
N GLN A 59 3.86 -3.34 7.67
CA GLN A 59 4.86 -3.57 6.61
C GLN A 59 4.50 -2.78 5.34
N ARG A 60 3.20 -2.66 5.02
CA ARG A 60 2.75 -1.90 3.86
C ARG A 60 2.99 -0.39 4.01
N LEU A 61 2.75 0.16 5.20
CA LEU A 61 3.04 1.56 5.50
C LEU A 61 4.54 1.85 5.50
N GLU A 62 5.35 0.94 6.01
CA GLU A 62 6.82 1.05 6.07
C GLU A 62 7.47 0.89 4.68
N SER A 63 7.00 -0.07 3.88
CA SER A 63 7.53 -0.31 2.52
C SER A 63 7.18 0.79 1.52
N GLY A 64 6.21 1.65 1.85
CA GLY A 64 5.76 2.71 0.95
C GLY A 64 5.18 2.19 -0.37
N GLN A 65 4.86 0.89 -0.46
CA GLN A 65 4.38 0.27 -1.69
C GLN A 65 2.99 0.83 -2.03
N PRO A 66 2.84 1.55 -3.15
CA PRO A 66 1.55 2.06 -3.56
C PRO A 66 0.58 0.89 -3.75
N TYR A 67 -0.71 1.13 -3.51
CA TYR A 67 -1.76 0.14 -3.78
C TYR A 67 -1.53 -0.48 -5.17
N PRO A 68 -1.66 -1.81 -5.36
CA PRO A 68 -1.60 -2.38 -6.68
C PRO A 68 -2.70 -1.69 -7.50
N ASN A 69 -2.26 -0.75 -8.34
CA ASN A 69 -3.13 -0.05 -9.24
C ASN A 69 -3.83 -1.17 -10.02
N ARG A 70 -5.16 -1.28 -9.96
CA ARG A 70 -5.88 -2.24 -10.81
C ARG A 70 -5.58 -2.04 -12.30
N ALA A 71 -4.96 -0.91 -12.65
CA ALA A 71 -4.38 -0.62 -13.96
C ALA A 71 -3.07 -1.40 -14.30
N ARG A 72 -2.38 -2.05 -13.35
CA ARG A 72 -1.16 -2.86 -13.65
C ARG A 72 -1.45 -4.32 -13.97
N THR A 73 -2.68 -4.79 -13.79
CA THR A 73 -3.09 -6.16 -14.16
C THR A 73 -3.66 -6.26 -15.58
N LEU A 74 -3.72 -5.16 -16.34
CA LEU A 74 -3.99 -5.14 -17.77
C LEU A 74 -2.90 -4.30 -18.45
N GLY A 75 -1.76 -4.89 -18.82
CA GLY A 75 -0.83 -4.27 -19.79
C GLY A 75 0.67 -4.23 -19.46
N ASP A 76 1.18 -4.88 -18.41
CA ASP A 76 2.63 -4.85 -18.08
C ASP A 76 3.42 -6.04 -18.69
N GLU A 77 2.92 -6.64 -19.78
CA GLU A 77 3.62 -7.69 -20.52
C GLU A 77 4.60 -7.17 -21.59
N HIS A 78 4.92 -5.85 -21.60
CA HIS A 78 5.72 -5.27 -22.69
C HIS A 78 6.88 -4.32 -22.32
N LEU A 79 7.27 -4.20 -21.04
CA LEU A 79 8.35 -3.27 -20.63
C LEU A 79 9.56 -3.90 -19.91
N THR A 80 9.67 -5.23 -19.84
CA THR A 80 10.91 -5.93 -19.39
C THR A 80 11.71 -6.51 -20.57
N ALA A 81 11.85 -5.77 -21.67
CA ALA A 81 12.68 -6.16 -22.83
C ALA A 81 13.85 -5.20 -23.12
N LEU A 82 14.35 -4.49 -22.11
CA LEU A 82 15.45 -3.52 -22.25
C LEU A 82 16.47 -3.66 -21.10
N ALA A 83 17.01 -4.87 -20.88
CA ALA A 83 18.25 -5.05 -20.13
C ALA A 83 18.81 -6.48 -20.27
N ALA A 84 19.33 -6.83 -21.43
CA ALA A 84 20.33 -7.90 -21.53
C ALA A 84 21.29 -7.59 -22.70
N PRO A 85 22.60 -7.48 -22.47
CA PRO A 85 23.57 -7.35 -23.55
C PRO A 85 23.66 -8.67 -24.30
N GLN A 86 23.47 -8.65 -25.62
CA GLN A 86 23.68 -9.83 -26.47
C GLN A 86 25.17 -10.18 -26.50
N PRO A 87 25.60 -11.42 -26.20
CA PRO A 87 26.96 -11.85 -26.49
C PRO A 87 27.11 -11.98 -28.01
N ALA A 88 28.10 -11.28 -28.55
CA ALA A 88 28.59 -11.48 -29.90
C ALA A 88 29.35 -12.82 -29.97
N GLU A 89 28.78 -13.81 -30.65
CA GLU A 89 29.52 -14.92 -31.27
C GLU A 89 29.33 -14.73 -32.78
N ALA A 90 30.24 -14.08 -33.51
CA ALA A 90 31.58 -14.53 -33.90
C ALA A 90 31.55 -15.89 -34.63
N VAL A 91 31.33 -15.80 -35.94
CA VAL A 91 32.04 -16.50 -37.02
C VAL A 91 32.70 -17.84 -36.66
N ALA A 92 32.21 -18.91 -37.29
CA ALA A 92 33.02 -19.89 -38.01
C ALA A 92 32.17 -20.55 -39.11
#